data_AF-E9B9I4-F1
#
_entry.id   AF-E9B9I4-F1
#
_cell.length_a   1.000
_cell.length_b   1.000
_cell.length_c   1.000
_cell.angle_alpha   90.00
_cell.angle_beta   90.00
_cell.angle_gamma   90.00
#
_symmetry.space_group_name_H-M   'P 1'
#
loop_
_entity.id
_entity.type
_entity.pdbx_description
1 polymer ?
#
loop_
_entity_poly.entity_id
_entity_poly.type
_entity_poly.pdbx_seq_one_letter_code
_entity_poly.pdbx_strand_id
1 'polypeptide(L)'
;MSSYVHPTQVSIGAAPRMAVQETHPDAKRKGRRVVATMELKPGNAIFAAPPDIAVLYSPFARHICARCLVADVRACAEPLKAHHHQHQHPHQQPHATLSRSPVGASSSPPSSSSSTTAPAAAAVRPYCCPNCDQFVLCAPCVAQLLLDSGVDVTSSAGTDAAQTAGLLLQRRGESKRGGSVVDERLHLHPLLRAHAISCAWYTSLPASIRAPGNDTDFLRFCLDYGARAYLGDTAMMRALATLDTNASVQSKESMQLCEVFARDRVVATFGKEPKATTTTTTTLATAASAKYMGSDPLSNQAGAHDSGGIRRGGNSDGVRCRGSAAVAPFPPRYPISWTDLRDTLLRTRCNSIGFPYNTEETTGWSLHQTVCMLNHSCVPNAAVIMLYDSADAMAAAAALGARTGASHTALPKERTQEAARRKASERIAAFRAVATSSESPYSTSYSPSLAGWIGIEATRPIAAGEEITISYVDLGSLGDDLQTRSRHLLEQYRFLCTCELCMRQRSQKR
;
A
#
# COMPACT_ATOMS: atom_id res chain seq x y z
N MET A 1 -49.31 -21.78 15.23
CA MET A 1 -48.00 -22.08 15.84
C MET A 1 -47.08 -22.60 14.75
N SER A 2 -46.29 -21.72 14.15
CA SER A 2 -45.35 -22.06 13.07
C SER A 2 -43.98 -21.56 13.51
N SER A 3 -43.10 -22.50 13.84
CA SER A 3 -41.77 -22.25 14.41
C SER A 3 -40.83 -21.74 13.32
N TYR A 4 -40.41 -20.48 13.47
CA TYR A 4 -39.28 -19.90 12.76
C TYR A 4 -37.99 -20.65 13.18
N VAL A 5 -37.39 -21.37 12.24
CA VAL A 5 -36.04 -21.94 12.40
C VAL A 5 -35.05 -20.87 11.96
N HIS A 6 -34.21 -20.42 12.89
CA HIS A 6 -33.09 -19.51 12.64
C HIS A 6 -32.13 -20.14 11.61
N PRO A 7 -31.63 -19.38 10.60
CA PRO A 7 -30.52 -19.83 9.79
C PRO A 7 -29.28 -19.86 10.69
N THR A 8 -28.74 -21.06 10.87
CA THR A 8 -27.44 -21.35 11.46
C THR A 8 -26.38 -20.39 10.93
N GLN A 9 -25.67 -19.75 11.86
CA GLN A 9 -24.39 -19.11 11.62
C GLN A 9 -23.50 -20.08 10.83
N VAL A 10 -23.23 -19.75 9.57
CA VAL A 10 -22.16 -20.37 8.81
C VAL A 10 -20.87 -19.80 9.39
N SER A 11 -20.23 -20.59 10.26
CA SER A 11 -18.85 -20.38 10.67
C SER A 11 -18.00 -20.26 9.41
N ILE A 12 -17.53 -19.05 9.11
CA ILE A 12 -16.60 -18.81 8.00
C ILE A 12 -15.35 -19.63 8.30
N GLY A 13 -15.08 -20.59 7.40
CA GLY A 13 -14.10 -21.63 7.57
C GLY A 13 -12.69 -21.08 7.80
N ALA A 14 -12.03 -21.67 8.80
CA ALA A 14 -10.60 -21.52 9.01
C ALA A 14 -9.85 -21.94 7.73
N ALA A 15 -9.27 -20.97 7.05
CA ALA A 15 -8.18 -21.15 6.09
C ALA A 15 -7.08 -22.04 6.73
N PRO A 16 -6.30 -22.81 5.94
CA PRO A 16 -5.41 -23.86 6.47
C PRO A 16 -4.56 -23.26 7.59
N ARG A 17 -4.80 -23.77 8.81
CA ARG A 17 -4.15 -23.28 10.03
C ARG A 17 -2.66 -23.23 9.74
N MET A 18 -2.14 -22.01 9.75
CA MET A 18 -0.73 -21.67 9.62
C MET A 18 0.10 -22.66 10.45
N ALA A 19 1.37 -22.85 10.10
CA ALA A 19 2.32 -23.58 10.96
C ALA A 19 2.58 -22.85 12.29
N VAL A 20 1.67 -21.96 12.72
CA VAL A 20 1.79 -21.11 13.88
C VAL A 20 0.45 -21.00 14.64
N GLN A 21 0.55 -20.80 15.94
CA GLN A 21 -0.59 -20.53 16.83
C GLN A 21 -0.26 -19.30 17.69
N GLU A 22 -1.23 -18.38 17.82
CA GLU A 22 -1.14 -17.32 18.83
C GLU A 22 -1.41 -17.91 20.22
N THR A 23 -0.53 -17.60 21.17
CA THR A 23 -0.67 -17.98 22.56
C THR A 23 -0.55 -16.74 23.45
N HIS A 24 -1.47 -16.64 24.40
CA HIS A 24 -1.44 -15.65 25.48
C HIS A 24 -1.15 -16.38 26.79
N PRO A 25 0.11 -16.64 27.13
CA PRO A 25 0.42 -17.20 28.43
C PRO A 25 0.03 -16.16 29.50
N ASP A 26 -0.89 -16.55 30.37
CA ASP A 26 -1.34 -15.97 31.65
C ASP A 26 -0.97 -14.49 31.94
N ALA A 27 -1.99 -13.68 32.26
CA ALA A 27 -2.02 -12.21 32.31
C ALA A 27 -0.92 -11.50 33.12
N LYS A 28 -0.05 -12.24 33.82
CA LYS A 28 0.91 -11.69 34.77
C LYS A 28 2.25 -11.29 34.17
N ARG A 29 2.81 -11.91 33.11
CA ARG A 29 4.20 -11.55 32.69
C ARG A 29 4.66 -11.65 31.23
N LYS A 30 3.92 -12.16 30.24
CA LYS A 30 4.47 -12.27 28.87
C LYS A 30 3.43 -11.92 27.83
N GLY A 31 3.75 -10.93 26.98
CA GLY A 31 2.95 -10.52 25.85
C GLY A 31 2.65 -11.67 24.87
N ARG A 32 1.87 -11.36 23.85
CA ARG A 32 1.40 -12.28 22.80
C ARG A 32 2.60 -13.00 22.17
N ARG A 33 2.47 -14.30 21.88
CA ARG A 33 3.52 -15.10 21.23
C ARG A 33 2.95 -15.91 20.09
N VAL A 34 3.70 -15.97 19.00
CA VAL A 34 3.41 -16.85 17.87
C VAL A 34 4.33 -18.06 18.00
N VAL A 35 3.76 -19.26 18.17
CA VAL A 35 4.51 -20.51 18.34
C VAL A 35 4.32 -21.43 17.14
N ALA A 36 5.34 -22.19 16.76
CA ALA A 36 5.22 -23.16 15.68
C ALA A 36 4.27 -24.31 16.07
N THR A 37 3.36 -24.73 15.18
CA THR A 37 2.46 -25.87 15.43
C THR A 37 3.05 -27.20 14.96
N MET A 38 4.14 -27.16 14.23
CA MET A 38 4.88 -28.30 13.71
C MET A 38 6.38 -27.99 13.66
N GLU A 39 7.20 -29.00 13.43
CA GLU A 39 8.63 -28.81 13.20
C GLU A 39 8.87 -28.12 11.84
N LEU A 40 9.72 -27.10 11.82
CA LEU A 40 10.08 -26.35 10.62
C LEU A 40 11.58 -26.48 10.37
N LYS A 41 11.95 -26.65 9.10
CA LYS A 41 13.34 -26.69 8.63
C LYS A 41 13.78 -25.31 8.14
N PRO A 42 15.10 -25.02 8.11
CA PRO A 42 15.62 -23.81 7.48
C PRO A 42 15.11 -23.67 6.03
N GLY A 43 14.68 -22.46 5.67
CA GLY A 43 14.10 -22.15 4.37
C GLY A 43 12.62 -22.48 4.22
N ASN A 44 11.96 -23.04 5.23
CA ASN A 44 10.50 -23.23 5.18
C ASN A 44 9.78 -21.88 5.26
N ALA A 45 8.81 -21.70 4.35
CA ALA A 45 7.86 -20.60 4.42
C ALA A 45 6.91 -20.83 5.60
N ILE A 46 6.88 -19.89 6.55
CA ILE A 46 6.05 -19.96 7.75
C ILE A 46 4.66 -19.39 7.45
N PHE A 47 4.61 -18.17 6.93
CA PHE A 47 3.40 -17.55 6.36
C PHE A 47 3.77 -16.43 5.39
N ALA A 48 2.83 -16.07 4.52
CA ALA A 48 2.88 -14.88 3.70
C ALA A 48 1.61 -14.06 3.92
N ALA A 49 1.77 -12.78 4.22
CA ALA A 49 0.66 -11.88 4.46
C ALA A 49 0.86 -10.57 3.71
N PRO A 50 -0.22 -9.99 3.19
CA PRO A 50 -0.16 -8.66 2.65
C PRO A 50 -0.26 -7.59 3.73
N PRO A 51 0.12 -6.34 3.42
CA PRO A 51 -0.17 -5.23 4.31
C PRO A 51 -1.69 -4.98 4.44
N ASP A 52 -2.15 -4.73 5.66
CA ASP A 52 -3.50 -4.22 5.90
C ASP A 52 -3.62 -2.78 5.37
N ILE A 53 -2.54 -2.02 5.55
CA ILE A 53 -2.33 -0.67 5.01
C ILE A 53 -0.83 -0.42 4.86
N ALA A 54 -0.46 0.26 3.78
CA ALA A 54 0.92 0.61 3.47
C ALA A 54 0.99 2.02 2.92
N VAL A 55 2.07 2.72 3.24
CA VAL A 55 2.31 4.10 2.82
C VAL A 55 3.73 4.22 2.29
N LEU A 56 3.86 4.83 1.12
CA LEU A 56 5.14 5.20 0.53
C LEU A 56 5.58 6.57 1.05
N TYR A 57 6.88 6.76 1.28
CA TYR A 57 7.42 8.09 1.56
C TYR A 57 7.33 9.01 0.33
N SER A 58 7.40 10.32 0.57
CA SER A 58 7.19 11.33 -0.46
C SER A 58 8.06 11.24 -1.69
N PRO A 59 9.36 10.93 -1.57
CA PRO A 59 10.20 10.71 -2.74
C PRO A 59 9.71 9.59 -3.66
N PHE A 60 9.02 8.57 -3.11
CA PHE A 60 8.69 7.34 -3.81
C PHE A 60 7.26 7.26 -4.36
N ALA A 61 6.29 7.94 -3.75
CA ALA A 61 4.87 7.78 -4.13
C ALA A 61 4.52 8.16 -5.58
N ARG A 62 5.34 9.01 -6.22
CA ARG A 62 5.17 9.41 -7.61
C ARG A 62 5.64 8.38 -8.64
N HIS A 63 6.38 7.36 -8.20
CA HIS A 63 6.99 6.40 -9.12
C HIS A 63 7.02 4.96 -8.64
N ILE A 64 6.83 4.68 -7.34
CA ILE A 64 6.63 3.31 -6.87
C ILE A 64 5.13 3.00 -6.89
N CYS A 65 4.77 1.84 -7.44
CA CYS A 65 3.39 1.41 -7.51
C CYS A 65 2.74 1.35 -6.12
N ALA A 66 1.63 2.07 -5.93
CA ALA A 66 0.88 2.12 -4.68
C ALA A 66 0.18 0.79 -4.32
N ARG A 67 0.11 -0.17 -5.25
CA ARG A 67 -0.47 -1.50 -5.03
C ARG A 67 0.62 -2.51 -4.66
N CYS A 68 1.50 -2.87 -5.60
CA CYS A 68 2.52 -3.89 -5.31
C CYS A 68 3.73 -3.38 -4.53
N LEU A 69 3.87 -2.07 -4.29
CA LEU A 69 4.96 -1.46 -3.50
C LEU A 69 6.39 -1.72 -4.01
N VAL A 70 6.52 -2.37 -5.17
CA VAL A 70 7.79 -2.85 -5.72
C VAL A 70 8.14 -2.18 -7.04
N ALA A 71 7.18 -2.06 -7.95
CA ALA A 71 7.47 -1.64 -9.32
C ALA A 71 7.74 -0.14 -9.43
N ASP A 72 8.90 0.24 -9.98
CA ASP A 72 9.16 1.61 -10.44
C ASP A 72 8.47 1.85 -11.79
N VAL A 73 7.40 2.62 -11.77
CA VAL A 73 6.56 2.95 -12.92
C VAL A 73 7.32 3.76 -13.97
N ARG A 74 8.39 4.50 -13.60
CA ARG A 74 9.24 5.20 -14.58
C ARG A 74 10.01 4.22 -15.47
N ALA A 75 10.47 3.10 -14.89
CA ALA A 75 11.19 2.08 -15.64
C ALA A 75 10.29 1.36 -16.67
N CYS A 76 8.97 1.42 -16.51
CA CYS A 76 8.00 0.86 -17.45
C CYS A 76 7.57 1.83 -18.56
N ALA A 77 8.01 3.08 -18.52
CA ALA A 77 7.50 4.16 -19.39
C ALA A 77 8.38 4.49 -20.60
N GLU A 78 9.57 3.89 -20.76
CA GLU A 78 10.41 4.11 -21.93
C GLU A 78 9.94 3.24 -23.11
N PRO A 79 9.42 3.83 -24.20
CA PRO A 79 9.33 3.11 -25.46
C PRO A 79 10.76 2.93 -25.97
N LEU A 80 11.14 1.70 -26.33
CA LEU A 80 12.28 1.45 -27.22
C LEU A 80 12.12 2.35 -28.44
N LYS A 81 12.82 3.49 -28.46
CA LYS A 81 13.01 4.27 -29.67
C LYS A 81 13.78 3.37 -30.61
N ALA A 82 13.08 2.79 -31.57
CA ALA A 82 13.68 2.11 -32.70
C ALA A 82 14.77 3.03 -33.26
N HIS A 83 16.01 2.53 -33.28
CA HIS A 83 17.13 3.21 -33.92
C HIS A 83 16.73 3.58 -35.34
N HIS A 84 16.42 4.86 -35.56
CA HIS A 84 16.30 5.40 -36.91
C HIS A 84 17.68 5.32 -37.54
N HIS A 85 17.77 4.54 -38.61
CA HIS A 85 18.93 4.49 -39.49
C HIS A 85 19.36 5.91 -39.85
N GLN A 86 20.58 6.22 -39.43
CA GLN A 86 21.27 7.44 -39.80
C GLN A 86 21.57 7.35 -41.31
N HIS A 87 20.82 8.09 -42.11
CA HIS A 87 21.15 8.36 -43.50
C HIS A 87 22.52 9.06 -43.54
N GLN A 88 23.55 8.32 -43.93
CA GLN A 88 24.80 8.89 -44.42
C GLN A 88 24.68 9.09 -45.93
N HIS A 89 24.94 10.31 -46.39
CA HIS A 89 25.27 10.61 -47.78
C HIS A 89 26.75 11.02 -47.88
N PRO A 90 27.37 10.91 -49.06
CA PRO A 90 28.73 10.42 -49.23
C PRO A 90 29.72 11.53 -49.55
N HIS A 91 31.02 11.29 -49.35
CA HIS A 91 32.04 11.40 -50.40
C HIS A 91 33.48 11.17 -49.89
N GLN A 92 34.23 10.43 -50.71
CA GLN A 92 35.70 10.40 -50.92
C GLN A 92 36.45 9.12 -50.50
N GLN A 93 36.81 8.34 -51.53
CA GLN A 93 37.84 7.30 -51.53
C GLN A 93 39.27 7.90 -51.47
N PRO A 94 40.34 7.10 -51.26
CA PRO A 94 40.97 6.34 -52.36
C PRO A 94 41.45 4.90 -52.07
N HIS A 95 41.44 4.07 -53.13
CA HIS A 95 42.36 2.98 -53.56
C HIS A 95 42.70 1.78 -52.64
N ALA A 96 42.27 0.55 -52.99
CA ALA A 96 42.95 -0.53 -53.78
C ALA A 96 43.56 -1.60 -52.84
N THR A 97 43.31 -2.92 -52.93
CA THR A 97 43.69 -3.87 -54.00
C THR A 97 42.91 -5.22 -53.93
N LEU A 98 43.06 -5.99 -55.00
CA LEU A 98 42.36 -7.19 -55.49
C LEU A 98 42.57 -8.50 -54.68
N SER A 99 41.57 -9.41 -54.72
CA SER A 99 41.78 -10.83 -55.14
C SER A 99 40.47 -11.66 -55.27
N ARG A 100 40.21 -12.05 -56.54
CA ARG A 100 39.70 -13.32 -57.12
C ARG A 100 38.71 -14.26 -56.39
N SER A 101 37.62 -14.55 -57.12
CA SER A 101 36.59 -15.61 -56.94
C SER A 101 37.09 -17.05 -57.18
N PRO A 102 36.24 -18.08 -56.92
CA PRO A 102 35.47 -18.64 -58.04
C PRO A 102 34.02 -19.09 -57.77
N VAL A 103 33.17 -18.84 -58.78
CA VAL A 103 32.18 -19.73 -59.45
C VAL A 103 31.27 -20.65 -58.61
N GLY A 104 29.96 -20.30 -58.64
CA GLY A 104 28.93 -21.14 -59.26
C GLY A 104 28.03 -22.01 -58.36
N ALA A 105 26.75 -21.63 -58.23
CA ALA A 105 25.59 -22.51 -58.46
C ALA A 105 24.27 -21.75 -58.21
N SER A 106 23.39 -21.78 -59.21
CA SER A 106 22.00 -21.33 -59.13
C SER A 106 21.14 -22.30 -58.35
N SER A 107 20.22 -21.81 -57.51
CA SER A 107 18.92 -22.44 -57.26
C SER A 107 17.94 -21.49 -56.56
N SER A 108 16.67 -21.73 -56.88
CA SER A 108 15.45 -20.92 -56.80
C SER A 108 14.98 -20.49 -55.39
N PRO A 109 14.00 -19.55 -55.30
CA PRO A 109 13.57 -18.96 -54.04
C PRO A 109 12.47 -19.80 -53.35
N PRO A 110 12.37 -19.81 -52.00
CA PRO A 110 11.16 -20.24 -51.34
C PRO A 110 10.27 -19.03 -51.01
N SER A 111 9.09 -19.05 -51.63
CA SER A 111 7.77 -18.77 -51.04
C SER A 111 7.70 -17.82 -49.84
N SER A 112 7.17 -16.63 -50.11
CA SER A 112 6.53 -15.73 -49.16
C SER A 112 5.42 -16.44 -48.37
N SER A 113 5.68 -16.72 -47.09
CA SER A 113 4.64 -17.05 -46.12
C SER A 113 4.13 -15.75 -45.51
N SER A 114 2.91 -15.37 -45.91
CA SER A 114 2.13 -14.31 -45.25
C SER A 114 1.79 -14.76 -43.83
N SER A 115 2.57 -14.32 -42.86
CA SER A 115 2.20 -14.38 -41.46
C SER A 115 1.11 -13.35 -41.20
N THR A 116 -0.13 -13.82 -41.09
CA THR A 116 -1.22 -13.08 -40.45
C THR A 116 -0.79 -12.79 -39.02
N THR A 117 -0.29 -11.57 -38.80
CA THR A 117 -0.03 -11.04 -37.46
C THR A 117 -1.39 -10.87 -36.77
N ALA A 118 -1.61 -11.68 -35.74
CA ALA A 118 -2.74 -11.48 -34.84
C ALA A 118 -2.70 -10.03 -34.31
N PRO A 119 -3.85 -9.33 -34.22
CA PRO A 119 -3.87 -7.99 -33.68
C PRO A 119 -3.32 -8.02 -32.25
N ALA A 120 -2.20 -7.32 -32.03
CA ALA A 120 -1.59 -7.23 -30.72
C ALA A 120 -2.61 -6.67 -29.73
N ALA A 121 -2.97 -7.46 -28.72
CA ALA A 121 -3.82 -7.00 -27.62
C ALA A 121 -3.25 -5.67 -27.08
N ALA A 122 -4.10 -4.65 -26.99
CA ALA A 122 -3.66 -3.32 -26.57
C ALA A 122 -3.00 -3.43 -25.18
N ALA A 123 -1.71 -3.10 -25.12
CA ALA A 123 -0.94 -3.21 -23.88
C ALA A 123 -1.54 -2.29 -22.80
N VAL A 124 -1.89 -2.86 -21.65
CA VAL A 124 -2.36 -2.12 -20.48
C VAL A 124 -1.27 -1.14 -20.06
N ARG A 125 -1.63 0.13 -19.91
CA ARG A 125 -0.70 1.19 -19.51
C ARG A 125 -0.67 1.34 -17.98
N PRO A 126 0.45 1.81 -17.40
CA PRO A 126 0.45 2.27 -16.03
C PRO A 126 -0.56 3.40 -15.81
N TYR A 127 -1.11 3.50 -14.60
CA TYR A 127 -2.02 4.57 -14.20
C TYR A 127 -1.26 5.59 -13.35
N CYS A 128 -1.45 6.87 -13.64
CA CYS A 128 -0.99 7.98 -12.80
C CYS A 128 -2.21 8.82 -12.43
N CYS A 129 -2.38 9.14 -11.15
CA CYS A 129 -3.46 10.03 -10.75
C CYS A 129 -3.30 11.39 -11.45
N PRO A 130 -4.34 11.93 -12.12
CA PRO A 130 -4.24 13.22 -12.81
C PRO A 130 -4.26 14.41 -11.84
N ASN A 131 -4.68 14.21 -10.59
CA ASN A 131 -4.93 15.28 -9.63
C ASN A 131 -3.84 15.42 -8.57
N CYS A 132 -3.02 14.38 -8.36
CA CYS A 132 -1.93 14.42 -7.38
C CYS A 132 -0.78 13.52 -7.81
N ASP A 133 0.38 13.75 -7.21
CA ASP A 133 1.63 13.00 -7.40
C ASP A 133 1.80 11.84 -6.40
N GLN A 134 0.70 11.44 -5.75
CA GLN A 134 0.71 10.56 -4.57
C GLN A 134 0.34 9.12 -4.89
N PHE A 135 -0.07 8.84 -6.13
CA PHE A 135 -0.64 7.54 -6.47
C PHE A 135 -0.39 7.19 -7.93
N VAL A 136 0.38 6.12 -8.10
CA VAL A 136 0.66 5.50 -9.39
C VAL A 136 0.48 3.98 -9.30
N LEU A 137 0.08 3.36 -10.40
CA LEU A 137 -0.05 1.91 -10.52
C LEU A 137 0.75 1.42 -11.72
N CYS A 138 1.51 0.35 -11.56
CA CYS A 138 2.17 -0.30 -12.68
C CYS A 138 1.14 -1.02 -13.58
N ALA A 139 1.49 -1.25 -14.84
CA ALA A 139 0.60 -1.90 -15.81
C ALA A 139 0.05 -3.27 -15.33
N PRO A 140 0.83 -4.17 -14.71
CA PRO A 140 0.30 -5.42 -14.15
C PRO A 140 -0.77 -5.19 -13.07
N CYS A 141 -0.57 -4.21 -12.19
CA CYS A 141 -1.54 -3.88 -11.16
C CYS A 141 -2.82 -3.30 -11.75
N VAL A 142 -2.72 -2.45 -12.78
CA VAL A 142 -3.90 -1.93 -13.50
C VAL A 142 -4.68 -3.06 -14.16
N ALA A 143 -4.00 -3.96 -14.87
CA ALA A 143 -4.63 -5.10 -15.52
C ALA A 143 -5.40 -5.96 -14.50
N GLN A 144 -4.79 -6.24 -13.34
CA GLN A 144 -5.43 -7.00 -12.29
C GLN A 144 -6.66 -6.28 -11.71
N LEU A 145 -6.61 -4.96 -11.46
CA LEU A 145 -7.77 -4.22 -10.95
C LEU A 145 -8.96 -4.25 -11.91
N LEU A 146 -8.70 -4.25 -13.21
CA LEU A 146 -9.74 -4.37 -14.23
C LEU A 146 -10.40 -5.76 -14.16
N LEU A 147 -9.60 -6.82 -14.06
CA LEU A 147 -10.10 -8.19 -13.87
C LEU A 147 -10.93 -8.31 -12.58
N ASP A 148 -10.45 -7.76 -11.46
CA ASP A 148 -11.15 -7.76 -10.17
C ASP A 148 -12.50 -7.02 -10.23
N SER A 149 -12.62 -6.04 -11.14
CA SER A 149 -13.85 -5.27 -11.37
C SER A 149 -14.83 -5.98 -12.32
N GLY A 150 -14.58 -7.24 -12.68
CA GLY A 150 -15.42 -8.02 -13.60
C GLY A 150 -15.26 -7.63 -15.07
N VAL A 151 -14.15 -6.96 -15.43
CA VAL A 151 -13.83 -6.61 -16.82
C VAL A 151 -13.01 -7.74 -17.42
N ASP A 152 -13.58 -8.42 -18.41
CA ASP A 152 -12.83 -9.39 -19.17
C ASP A 152 -11.84 -8.67 -20.11
N VAL A 153 -10.58 -8.53 -19.67
CA VAL A 153 -9.51 -7.89 -20.44
C VAL A 153 -9.10 -8.75 -21.64
N THR A 154 -9.53 -10.02 -21.69
CA THR A 154 -9.15 -10.98 -22.74
C THR A 154 -10.09 -11.01 -23.94
N SER A 155 -11.25 -10.34 -23.87
CA SER A 155 -12.30 -10.51 -24.89
C SER A 155 -12.16 -9.64 -26.16
N SER A 156 -11.07 -8.92 -26.37
CA SER A 156 -10.89 -8.11 -27.60
C SER A 156 -10.31 -8.89 -28.79
N ALA A 157 -10.18 -10.22 -28.68
CA ALA A 157 -9.68 -11.09 -29.74
C ALA A 157 -10.61 -12.31 -29.96
N GLY A 158 -11.75 -12.08 -30.61
CA GLY A 158 -12.66 -13.14 -31.04
C GLY A 158 -13.87 -12.58 -31.79
N THR A 159 -13.98 -12.95 -33.06
CA THR A 159 -15.01 -12.55 -34.03
C THR A 159 -16.43 -12.99 -33.65
N ASP A 160 -17.42 -12.22 -34.12
CA ASP A 160 -18.89 -12.44 -34.07
C ASP A 160 -19.69 -11.92 -32.86
N ALA A 161 -19.44 -10.68 -32.45
CA ALA A 161 -20.38 -9.85 -31.67
C ALA A 161 -20.77 -8.54 -32.39
N ALA A 162 -20.81 -8.55 -33.72
CA ALA A 162 -21.03 -7.34 -34.54
C ALA A 162 -22.52 -6.89 -34.66
N GLN A 163 -23.48 -7.50 -33.97
CA GLN A 163 -24.90 -7.09 -34.11
C GLN A 163 -25.67 -6.74 -32.83
N THR A 164 -25.09 -6.87 -31.63
CA THR A 164 -25.83 -6.51 -30.38
C THR A 164 -25.24 -5.32 -29.63
N ALA A 165 -24.06 -4.81 -30.03
CA ALA A 165 -23.47 -3.60 -29.46
C ALA A 165 -23.88 -2.29 -30.18
N GLY A 166 -24.61 -2.38 -31.29
CA GLY A 166 -24.99 -1.23 -32.13
C GLY A 166 -26.20 -0.42 -31.63
N LEU A 167 -26.97 -0.91 -30.65
CA LEU A 167 -28.23 -0.28 -30.23
C LEU A 167 -28.20 0.46 -28.88
N LEU A 168 -27.07 0.47 -28.16
CA LEU A 168 -26.91 1.25 -26.92
C LEU A 168 -25.96 2.45 -27.01
N LEU A 169 -25.32 2.70 -28.17
CA LEU A 169 -24.39 3.81 -28.36
C LEU A 169 -24.91 4.96 -29.25
N GLN A 170 -26.21 5.00 -29.56
CA GLN A 170 -26.82 6.07 -30.37
C GLN A 170 -27.89 6.90 -29.64
N ARG A 171 -27.76 7.09 -28.32
CA ARG A 171 -28.54 8.11 -27.60
C ARG A 171 -27.72 8.85 -26.54
N ARG A 172 -26.82 9.72 -26.99
CA ARG A 172 -26.77 11.15 -26.62
C ARG A 172 -25.50 11.77 -27.20
N GLY A 173 -25.69 12.95 -27.76
CA GLY A 173 -24.66 13.70 -28.46
C GLY A 173 -23.56 14.24 -27.55
N GLU A 174 -22.40 14.40 -28.18
CA GLU A 174 -21.44 15.49 -28.01
C GLU A 174 -21.09 15.92 -26.58
N SER A 175 -20.01 15.31 -26.07
CA SER A 175 -19.00 16.06 -25.33
C SER A 175 -17.62 15.45 -25.57
N LYS A 176 -16.68 16.29 -26.01
CA LYS A 176 -15.25 16.01 -26.25
C LYS A 176 -14.50 15.67 -24.95
N ARG A 177 -14.84 14.58 -24.27
CA ARG A 177 -13.97 13.92 -23.28
C ARG A 177 -13.91 12.44 -23.62
N GLY A 178 -12.98 12.09 -24.51
CA GLY A 178 -12.65 10.70 -24.82
C GLY A 178 -11.89 10.07 -23.65
N GLY A 179 -12.56 9.86 -22.51
CA GLY A 179 -12.09 8.93 -21.51
C GLY A 179 -12.15 7.52 -22.09
N SER A 180 -11.06 6.75 -21.96
CA SER A 180 -11.10 5.34 -22.32
C SER A 180 -12.11 4.63 -21.42
N VAL A 181 -12.93 3.72 -21.95
CA VAL A 181 -13.84 2.85 -21.16
C VAL A 181 -13.10 2.13 -20.02
N VAL A 182 -11.80 1.89 -20.22
CA VAL A 182 -10.89 1.32 -19.22
C VAL A 182 -10.73 2.24 -18.01
N ASP A 183 -10.61 3.55 -18.21
CA ASP A 183 -10.47 4.52 -17.13
C ASP A 183 -11.74 4.56 -16.28
N GLU A 184 -12.92 4.64 -16.89
CA GLU A 184 -14.18 4.69 -16.13
C GLU A 184 -14.37 3.47 -15.23
N ARG A 185 -14.05 2.28 -15.72
CA ARG A 185 -14.18 1.03 -14.95
C ARG A 185 -13.14 0.92 -13.85
N LEU A 186 -11.91 1.39 -14.08
CA LEU A 186 -10.86 1.41 -13.05
C LEU A 186 -11.28 2.25 -11.83
N HIS A 187 -12.02 3.35 -12.03
CA HIS A 187 -12.52 4.19 -10.94
C HIS A 187 -13.65 3.53 -10.13
N LEU A 188 -14.23 2.41 -10.59
CA LEU A 188 -15.19 1.63 -9.80
C LEU A 188 -14.50 0.76 -8.75
N HIS A 189 -13.22 0.44 -8.93
CA HIS A 189 -12.49 -0.41 -8.01
C HIS A 189 -12.35 0.26 -6.62
N PRO A 190 -12.61 -0.45 -5.50
CA PRO A 190 -12.54 0.09 -4.15
C PRO A 190 -11.25 0.87 -3.83
N LEU A 191 -10.09 0.35 -4.25
CA LEU A 191 -8.79 1.03 -4.13
C LEU A 191 -8.77 2.43 -4.77
N LEU A 192 -9.27 2.57 -6.01
CA LEU A 192 -9.31 3.87 -6.69
C LEU A 192 -10.37 4.80 -6.09
N ARG A 193 -11.48 4.25 -5.59
CA ARG A 193 -12.48 5.03 -4.87
C ARG A 193 -11.93 5.59 -3.56
N ALA A 194 -11.18 4.80 -2.81
CA ALA A 194 -10.48 5.27 -1.61
C ALA A 194 -9.45 6.34 -1.98
N HIS A 195 -8.67 6.11 -3.05
CA HIS A 195 -7.75 7.11 -3.55
C HIS A 195 -8.43 8.41 -3.98
N ALA A 196 -9.57 8.36 -4.65
CA ALA A 196 -10.28 9.56 -5.07
C ALA A 196 -10.67 10.45 -3.88
N ILE A 197 -11.10 9.84 -2.76
CA ILE A 197 -11.41 10.56 -1.52
C ILE A 197 -10.12 11.13 -0.89
N SER A 198 -9.08 10.31 -0.73
CA SER A 198 -7.82 10.75 -0.12
C SER A 198 -7.13 11.83 -0.96
N CYS A 199 -7.19 11.73 -2.30
CA CYS A 199 -6.72 12.72 -3.25
C CYS A 199 -7.47 14.04 -3.12
N ALA A 200 -8.81 14.00 -2.98
CA ALA A 200 -9.60 15.21 -2.81
C ALA A 200 -9.29 15.93 -1.48
N TRP A 201 -9.09 15.19 -0.39
CA TRP A 201 -8.56 15.78 0.85
C TRP A 201 -7.16 16.34 0.66
N TYR A 202 -6.23 15.56 0.07
CA TYR A 202 -4.86 16.00 -0.15
C TYR A 202 -4.80 17.30 -0.98
N THR A 203 -5.51 17.35 -2.10
CA THR A 203 -5.52 18.50 -3.02
C THR A 203 -6.20 19.75 -2.45
N SER A 204 -7.03 19.60 -1.42
CA SER A 204 -7.58 20.74 -0.66
C SER A 204 -6.55 21.41 0.27
N LEU A 205 -5.41 20.77 0.52
CA LEU A 205 -4.35 21.34 1.33
C LEU A 205 -3.60 22.48 0.60
N PRO A 206 -3.08 23.47 1.35
CA PRO A 206 -2.19 24.48 0.82
C PRO A 206 -1.03 23.89 0.00
N ALA A 207 -0.65 24.55 -1.09
CA ALA A 207 0.45 24.11 -1.95
C ALA A 207 1.78 23.98 -1.18
N SER A 208 1.98 24.76 -0.11
CA SER A 208 3.15 24.65 0.76
C SER A 208 3.24 23.31 1.50
N ILE A 209 2.11 22.70 1.86
CA ILE A 209 2.07 21.37 2.47
C ILE A 209 2.28 20.29 1.42
N ARG A 210 1.75 20.49 0.21
CA ARG A 210 1.88 19.54 -0.91
C ARG A 210 3.21 19.60 -1.65
N ALA A 211 4.08 20.55 -1.30
CA ALA A 211 5.38 20.68 -1.94
C ALA A 211 6.22 19.41 -1.65
N PRO A 212 7.05 18.94 -2.61
CA PRO A 212 7.83 17.73 -2.42
C PRO A 212 8.66 17.75 -1.13
N GLY A 213 8.45 16.76 -0.26
CA GLY A 213 9.16 16.62 1.01
C GLY A 213 8.53 17.35 2.20
N ASN A 214 7.46 18.13 1.99
CA ASN A 214 6.77 18.82 3.07
C ASN A 214 5.58 18.03 3.63
N ASP A 215 5.00 17.13 2.84
CA ASP A 215 3.97 16.21 3.32
C ASP A 215 4.61 15.06 4.09
N THR A 216 3.88 14.52 5.05
CA THR A 216 4.35 13.41 5.89
C THR A 216 3.67 12.11 5.48
N ASP A 217 4.39 11.02 5.66
CA ASP A 217 3.85 9.67 5.65
C ASP A 217 2.68 9.48 6.63
N PHE A 218 2.73 10.11 7.81
CA PHE A 218 1.60 10.15 8.74
C PHE A 218 0.35 10.80 8.13
N LEU A 219 0.51 11.90 7.39
CA LEU A 219 -0.62 12.54 6.70
C LEU A 219 -1.20 11.58 5.66
N ARG A 220 -0.37 10.98 4.81
CA ARG A 220 -0.81 10.03 3.78
C ARG A 220 -1.54 8.84 4.37
N PHE A 221 -1.01 8.28 5.46
CA PHE A 221 -1.67 7.24 6.23
C PHE A 221 -3.06 7.67 6.69
N CYS A 222 -3.17 8.84 7.31
CA CYS A 222 -4.46 9.33 7.81
C CYS A 222 -5.46 9.50 6.66
N LEU A 223 -5.04 10.01 5.51
CA LEU A 223 -5.92 10.20 4.36
C LEU A 223 -6.38 8.85 3.77
N ASP A 224 -5.50 7.86 3.64
CA ASP A 224 -5.88 6.52 3.16
C ASP A 224 -6.77 5.79 4.16
N TYR A 225 -6.37 5.75 5.43
CA TYR A 225 -7.14 5.15 6.52
C TYR A 225 -8.55 5.75 6.63
N GLY A 226 -8.66 7.08 6.60
CA GLY A 226 -9.95 7.77 6.65
C GLY A 226 -10.82 7.51 5.42
N ALA A 227 -10.21 7.41 4.23
CA ALA A 227 -10.94 7.17 2.99
C ALA A 227 -11.50 5.75 2.95
N ARG A 228 -10.70 4.76 3.37
CA ARG A 228 -11.12 3.37 3.48
C ARG A 228 -12.17 3.18 4.58
N ALA A 229 -12.01 3.85 5.72
CA ALA A 229 -13.04 3.87 6.76
C ALA A 229 -14.36 4.48 6.28
N TYR A 230 -14.31 5.59 5.54
CA TYR A 230 -15.51 6.21 4.94
C TYR A 230 -16.24 5.25 4.01
N LEU A 231 -15.50 4.45 3.25
CA LEU A 231 -16.04 3.45 2.34
C LEU A 231 -16.44 2.13 3.05
N GLY A 232 -16.27 2.03 4.36
CA GLY A 232 -16.72 0.88 5.15
C GLY A 232 -15.75 -0.31 5.16
N ASP A 233 -14.44 -0.08 5.03
CA ASP A 233 -13.41 -1.13 5.11
C ASP A 233 -13.26 -1.70 6.53
N THR A 234 -14.25 -2.50 6.96
CA THR A 234 -14.26 -3.06 8.32
C THR A 234 -13.14 -4.08 8.56
N ALA A 235 -12.62 -4.72 7.51
CA ALA A 235 -11.52 -5.68 7.62
C ALA A 235 -10.24 -4.99 8.08
N MET A 236 -9.81 -3.91 7.40
CA MET A 236 -8.66 -3.10 7.81
C MET A 236 -8.84 -2.55 9.23
N MET A 237 -10.02 -2.02 9.53
CA MET A 237 -10.31 -1.43 10.84
C MET A 237 -10.19 -2.46 11.97
N ARG A 238 -10.74 -3.68 11.77
CA ARG A 238 -10.60 -4.78 12.72
C ARG A 238 -9.14 -5.20 12.88
N ALA A 239 -8.42 -5.38 11.78
CA ALA A 239 -7.01 -5.77 11.77
C ALA A 239 -6.17 -4.80 12.60
N LEU A 240 -6.28 -3.50 12.33
CA LEU A 240 -5.54 -2.48 13.09
C LEU A 240 -5.99 -2.39 14.55
N ALA A 241 -7.28 -2.58 14.85
CA ALA A 241 -7.77 -2.54 16.23
C ALA A 241 -7.15 -3.64 17.12
N THR A 242 -6.68 -4.75 16.54
CA THR A 242 -5.96 -5.79 17.29
C THR A 242 -4.53 -5.41 17.67
N LEU A 243 -3.95 -4.39 17.03
CA LEU A 243 -2.59 -3.95 17.33
C LEU A 243 -2.54 -3.17 18.65
N ASP A 244 -1.46 -3.35 19.40
CA ASP A 244 -1.30 -2.68 20.69
C ASP A 244 -0.90 -1.21 20.48
N THR A 245 -1.50 -0.33 21.27
CA THR A 245 -1.12 1.09 21.33
C THR A 245 0.16 1.30 22.12
N ASN A 246 0.54 0.32 22.94
CA ASN A 246 1.59 0.42 23.95
C ASN A 246 1.39 1.63 24.86
N ALA A 247 0.15 2.08 25.07
CA ALA A 247 -0.17 3.37 25.68
C ALA A 247 0.50 3.59 27.06
N SER A 248 0.66 2.52 27.85
CA SER A 248 1.31 2.57 29.17
C SER A 248 2.82 2.84 29.12
N VAL A 249 3.47 2.60 27.98
CA VAL A 249 4.91 2.78 27.78
C VAL A 249 5.25 3.89 26.77
N GLN A 250 4.24 4.55 26.20
CA GLN A 250 4.42 5.70 25.33
C GLN A 250 5.00 6.90 26.09
N SER A 251 5.91 7.63 25.45
CA SER A 251 6.38 8.90 26.01
C SER A 251 5.27 9.96 25.94
N LYS A 252 5.32 10.96 26.84
CA LYS A 252 4.35 12.06 26.84
C LYS A 252 4.39 12.84 25.53
N GLU A 253 5.58 13.02 24.96
CA GLU A 253 5.81 13.70 23.69
C GLU A 253 5.17 12.94 22.53
N SER A 254 5.29 11.60 22.51
CA SER A 254 4.66 10.76 21.49
C SER A 254 3.13 10.83 21.57
N MET A 255 2.56 10.76 22.77
CA MET A 255 1.12 10.90 22.98
C MET A 255 0.63 12.28 22.52
N GLN A 256 1.33 13.35 22.92
CA GLN A 256 0.98 14.72 22.55
C GLN A 256 1.10 14.94 21.03
N LEU A 257 2.14 14.40 20.39
CA LEU A 257 2.31 14.47 18.94
C LEU A 257 1.12 13.82 18.23
N CYS A 258 0.75 12.59 18.61
CA CYS A 258 -0.37 11.88 18.00
C CYS A 258 -1.71 12.59 18.24
N GLU A 259 -1.92 13.16 19.43
CA GLU A 259 -3.12 13.94 19.75
C GLU A 259 -3.23 15.20 18.88
N VAL A 260 -2.19 16.04 18.88
CA VAL A 260 -2.17 17.29 18.11
C VAL A 260 -2.31 16.99 16.61
N PHE A 261 -1.62 15.96 16.12
CA PHE A 261 -1.72 15.59 14.71
C PHE A 261 -3.15 15.13 14.35
N ALA A 262 -3.73 14.22 15.14
CA ALA A 262 -5.08 13.73 14.89
C ALA A 262 -6.13 14.84 14.97
N ARG A 263 -6.13 15.59 16.08
CA ARG A 263 -7.13 16.62 16.37
C ARG A 263 -6.97 17.84 15.46
N ASP A 264 -5.78 18.44 15.45
CA ASP A 264 -5.57 19.78 14.91
C ASP A 264 -5.14 19.75 13.44
N ARG A 265 -4.49 18.68 12.97
CA ARG A 265 -4.00 18.60 11.58
C ARG A 265 -4.94 17.84 10.66
N VAL A 266 -5.58 16.78 11.13
CA VAL A 266 -6.47 15.94 10.30
C VAL A 266 -7.92 16.29 10.53
N VAL A 267 -8.45 16.03 11.74
CA VAL A 267 -9.90 16.15 12.00
C VAL A 267 -10.39 17.60 11.93
N ALA A 268 -9.63 18.56 12.47
CA ALA A 268 -10.00 19.98 12.37
C ALA A 268 -10.01 20.50 10.92
N THR A 269 -9.16 19.94 10.05
CA THR A 269 -9.01 20.31 8.63
C THR A 269 -10.10 19.69 7.77
N PHE A 270 -10.36 18.39 7.94
CA PHE A 270 -11.22 17.62 7.04
C PHE A 270 -12.57 17.20 7.64
N GLY A 271 -12.80 17.43 8.94
CA GLY A 271 -14.03 17.05 9.64
C GLY A 271 -15.15 18.10 9.63
N LYS A 272 -14.89 19.32 9.14
CA LYS A 272 -15.88 20.41 9.05
C LYS A 272 -16.66 20.33 7.74
N GLU A 273 -17.90 20.82 7.72
CA GLU A 273 -18.60 21.07 6.46
C GLU A 273 -17.75 21.96 5.55
N PRO A 274 -17.69 21.69 4.24
CA PRO A 274 -17.17 22.68 3.31
C PRO A 274 -18.02 23.93 3.48
N LYS A 275 -17.41 25.00 4.00
CA LYS A 275 -18.09 26.29 4.16
C LYS A 275 -18.50 26.71 2.74
N ALA A 276 -19.80 26.74 2.45
CA ALA A 276 -20.31 27.19 1.16
C ALA A 276 -19.69 28.55 0.86
N THR A 277 -18.77 28.58 -0.11
CA THR A 277 -18.07 29.80 -0.47
C THR A 277 -19.10 30.71 -1.13
N THR A 278 -19.66 31.64 -0.37
CA THR A 278 -20.46 32.73 -0.94
C THR A 278 -19.52 33.53 -1.82
N THR A 279 -19.56 33.28 -3.13
CA THR A 279 -18.86 34.05 -4.14
C THR A 279 -19.34 35.50 -4.03
N THR A 280 -18.62 36.30 -3.25
CA THR A 280 -18.91 37.72 -3.09
C THR A 280 -18.23 38.39 -4.27
N THR A 281 -19.02 38.75 -5.27
CA THR A 281 -18.59 39.60 -6.38
C THR A 281 -18.13 40.94 -5.79
N THR A 282 -16.82 41.16 -5.72
CA THR A 282 -16.23 42.40 -5.23
C THR A 282 -16.44 43.52 -6.26
N THR A 283 -17.39 44.42 -6.02
CA THR A 283 -17.34 45.79 -6.55
C THR A 283 -16.36 46.60 -5.71
N LEU A 284 -15.40 47.21 -6.39
CA LEU A 284 -14.44 48.18 -5.87
C LEU A 284 -15.13 49.32 -5.11
N ALA A 285 -14.70 49.57 -3.88
CA ALA A 285 -14.74 50.90 -3.27
C ALA A 285 -13.53 51.09 -2.35
N THR A 286 -12.95 52.27 -2.50
CA THR A 286 -11.69 52.82 -2.04
C THR A 286 -11.48 52.89 -0.52
N ALA A 287 -10.20 52.85 -0.15
CA ALA A 287 -9.64 52.93 1.18
C ALA A 287 -9.64 54.35 1.80
N ALA A 288 -9.72 54.40 3.13
CA ALA A 288 -9.11 55.34 4.10
C ALA A 288 -9.86 55.16 5.44
N SER A 289 -9.33 55.27 6.65
CA SER A 289 -8.00 55.41 7.23
C SER A 289 -8.13 55.11 8.74
N ALA A 290 -7.01 54.83 9.38
CA ALA A 290 -6.86 54.33 10.76
C ALA A 290 -7.20 55.33 11.88
N LYS A 291 -7.50 54.81 13.10
CA LYS A 291 -6.82 55.15 14.38
C LYS A 291 -7.41 54.42 15.62
N TYR A 292 -6.57 53.56 16.21
CA TYR A 292 -6.06 53.54 17.59
C TYR A 292 -6.96 53.89 18.82
N MET A 293 -7.10 52.88 19.70
CA MET A 293 -7.02 52.82 21.18
C MET A 293 -8.13 53.31 22.15
N GLY A 294 -8.33 52.48 23.19
CA GLY A 294 -9.00 52.74 24.48
C GLY A 294 -9.85 51.54 24.93
N SER A 295 -9.33 50.62 25.74
CA SER A 295 -9.47 50.55 27.21
C SER A 295 -10.77 49.88 27.71
N ASP A 296 -10.60 48.73 28.38
CA ASP A 296 -11.50 48.09 29.37
C ASP A 296 -11.94 49.08 30.49
N PRO A 297 -12.89 48.81 31.44
CA PRO A 297 -13.34 47.48 31.91
C PRO A 297 -14.81 47.35 32.43
N LEU A 298 -15.14 46.11 32.89
CA LEU A 298 -16.14 45.70 33.90
C LEU A 298 -17.66 45.89 33.62
N SER A 299 -18.44 44.80 33.71
CA SER A 299 -19.23 44.45 34.92
C SER A 299 -20.51 43.64 34.62
N ASN A 300 -20.62 42.49 35.31
CA ASN A 300 -21.76 41.99 36.09
C ASN A 300 -23.02 41.31 35.50
N GLN A 301 -23.38 40.26 36.27
CA GLN A 301 -24.67 39.62 36.55
C GLN A 301 -25.21 38.62 35.51
N ALA A 302 -25.30 37.31 35.82
CA ALA A 302 -26.12 36.61 36.83
C ALA A 302 -27.61 36.51 36.44
N GLY A 303 -28.09 35.27 36.27
CA GLY A 303 -29.51 34.96 36.07
C GLY A 303 -29.74 33.46 35.86
N ALA A 304 -30.17 32.78 36.92
CA ALA A 304 -30.66 31.40 36.95
C ALA A 304 -32.12 31.29 36.46
N HIS A 305 -32.69 30.06 36.52
CA HIS A 305 -34.07 29.61 36.19
C HIS A 305 -34.26 29.07 34.76
N ASP A 306 -34.97 27.97 34.48
CA ASP A 306 -35.68 26.97 35.28
C ASP A 306 -36.07 25.80 34.33
N SER A 307 -36.23 24.63 34.94
CA SER A 307 -37.04 23.44 34.61
C SER A 307 -37.83 23.30 33.30
N GLY A 308 -37.71 22.11 32.70
CA GLY A 308 -38.78 21.10 32.70
C GLY A 308 -40.00 21.31 31.80
N GLY A 309 -40.06 20.57 30.69
CA GLY A 309 -41.25 20.47 29.85
C GLY A 309 -41.32 19.15 29.08
N ILE A 310 -41.89 18.11 29.71
CA ILE A 310 -42.32 16.87 29.08
C ILE A 310 -43.57 17.17 28.23
N ARG A 311 -43.56 16.84 26.93
CA ARG A 311 -44.80 16.62 26.16
C ARG A 311 -44.69 15.41 25.23
N ARG A 312 -45.61 14.48 25.48
CA ARG A 312 -46.01 13.33 24.65
C ARG A 312 -46.62 13.78 23.31
N GLY A 313 -46.38 12.96 22.30
CA GLY A 313 -47.45 12.32 21.53
C GLY A 313 -48.02 13.09 20.33
N GLY A 314 -47.66 12.65 19.13
CA GLY A 314 -48.30 13.07 17.88
C GLY A 314 -47.85 12.19 16.73
N ASN A 315 -48.46 11.01 16.62
CA ASN A 315 -48.41 10.15 15.44
C ASN A 315 -49.12 10.87 14.28
N SER A 316 -48.44 11.03 13.15
CA SER A 316 -49.12 11.18 11.86
C SER A 316 -48.23 10.60 10.76
N ASP A 317 -48.64 9.41 10.32
CA ASP A 317 -48.19 8.77 9.09
C ASP A 317 -48.37 9.71 7.91
N GLY A 318 -47.26 9.97 7.22
CA GLY A 318 -47.20 10.78 6.02
C GLY A 318 -46.03 10.33 5.15
N VAL A 319 -46.20 9.20 4.48
CA VAL A 319 -45.29 8.72 3.43
C VAL A 319 -45.30 9.74 2.29
N ARG A 320 -44.41 10.73 2.35
CA ARG A 320 -43.96 11.53 1.20
C ARG A 320 -42.67 10.93 0.67
N CYS A 321 -42.81 10.04 -0.31
CA CYS A 321 -41.72 9.70 -1.21
C CYS A 321 -41.45 10.90 -2.13
N ARG A 322 -40.56 11.82 -1.72
CA ARG A 322 -39.85 12.74 -2.62
C ARG A 322 -38.62 13.30 -1.91
N GLY A 323 -37.61 12.43 -1.72
CA GLY A 323 -36.26 12.86 -1.37
C GLY A 323 -35.45 13.02 -2.65
N SER A 324 -35.31 14.25 -3.13
CA SER A 324 -34.19 14.60 -4.00
C SER A 324 -32.93 14.28 -3.20
N ALA A 325 -32.21 13.21 -3.56
CA ALA A 325 -30.99 12.83 -2.85
C ALA A 325 -30.03 14.02 -2.91
N ALA A 326 -29.91 14.76 -1.81
CA ALA A 326 -28.96 15.84 -1.69
C ALA A 326 -27.58 15.22 -1.95
N VAL A 327 -26.92 15.66 -3.01
CA VAL A 327 -25.57 15.21 -3.35
C VAL A 327 -24.71 15.55 -2.14
N ALA A 328 -24.21 14.53 -1.45
CA ALA A 328 -23.34 14.74 -0.30
C ALA A 328 -22.11 15.57 -0.75
N PRO A 329 -21.63 16.51 0.08
CA PRO A 329 -20.46 17.31 -0.27
C PRO A 329 -19.25 16.41 -0.56
N PHE A 330 -18.49 16.76 -1.59
CA PHE A 330 -17.24 16.08 -1.95
C PHE A 330 -16.06 17.08 -1.88
N PRO A 331 -14.95 16.73 -1.21
CA PRO A 331 -14.72 15.48 -0.48
C PRO A 331 -15.64 15.33 0.74
N PRO A 332 -15.94 14.09 1.15
CA PRO A 332 -16.72 13.85 2.36
C PRO A 332 -15.97 14.34 3.60
N ARG A 333 -16.69 14.53 4.71
CA ARG A 333 -16.05 14.80 6.00
C ARG A 333 -15.20 13.60 6.43
N TYR A 334 -14.11 13.87 7.12
CA TYR A 334 -13.28 12.83 7.71
C TYR A 334 -14.09 12.03 8.75
N PRO A 335 -14.22 10.70 8.59
CA PRO A 335 -15.22 9.92 9.32
C PRO A 335 -14.76 9.46 10.71
N ILE A 336 -13.46 9.59 11.03
CA ILE A 336 -12.89 9.08 12.28
C ILE A 336 -12.77 10.21 13.31
N SER A 337 -13.15 9.93 14.55
CA SER A 337 -12.96 10.86 15.66
C SER A 337 -11.47 11.08 15.94
N TRP A 338 -11.10 12.24 16.49
CA TRP A 338 -9.68 12.51 16.75
C TRP A 338 -9.10 11.56 17.82
N THR A 339 -9.91 11.08 18.76
CA THR A 339 -9.48 10.12 19.79
C THR A 339 -9.17 8.76 19.18
N ASP A 340 -10.02 8.27 18.29
CA ASP A 340 -9.80 6.99 17.61
C ASP A 340 -8.60 7.09 16.65
N LEU A 341 -8.47 8.22 15.95
CA LEU A 341 -7.32 8.45 15.06
C LEU A 341 -6.01 8.55 15.85
N ARG A 342 -6.00 9.21 17.01
CA ARG A 342 -4.84 9.25 17.92
C ARG A 342 -4.41 7.84 18.30
N ASP A 343 -5.35 6.99 18.69
CA ASP A 343 -5.05 5.61 19.11
C ASP A 343 -4.52 4.79 17.94
N THR A 344 -5.09 4.96 16.73
CA THR A 344 -4.54 4.35 15.51
C THR A 344 -3.13 4.83 15.21
N LEU A 345 -2.83 6.13 15.36
CA LEU A 345 -1.48 6.66 15.18
C LEU A 345 -0.48 6.09 16.20
N LEU A 346 -0.90 5.88 17.45
CA LEU A 346 -0.06 5.23 18.46
C LEU A 346 0.25 3.78 18.08
N ARG A 347 -0.75 3.03 17.58
CA ARG A 347 -0.53 1.69 17.04
C ARG A 347 0.46 1.72 15.87
N THR A 348 0.29 2.65 14.94
CA THR A 348 1.21 2.82 13.81
C THR A 348 2.65 2.93 14.28
N ARG A 349 2.92 3.81 15.25
CA ARG A 349 4.28 4.04 15.75
C ARG A 349 4.96 2.83 16.38
N CYS A 350 4.19 1.91 16.95
CA CYS A 350 4.75 0.74 17.64
C CYS A 350 4.80 -0.52 16.78
N ASN A 351 4.05 -0.55 15.69
CA ASN A 351 3.84 -1.77 14.92
C ASN A 351 4.26 -1.62 13.45
N SER A 352 4.54 -0.40 12.97
CA SER A 352 4.92 -0.18 11.56
C SER A 352 6.21 -0.90 11.18
N ILE A 353 6.19 -1.56 10.05
CA ILE A 353 7.33 -2.26 9.45
C ILE A 353 7.74 -1.49 8.21
N GLY A 354 8.97 -0.98 8.19
CA GLY A 354 9.56 -0.34 7.03
C GLY A 354 9.74 -1.33 5.87
N PHE A 355 9.58 -0.88 4.63
CA PHE A 355 9.82 -1.70 3.45
C PHE A 355 10.55 -0.90 2.35
N PRO A 356 11.32 -1.56 1.45
CA PRO A 356 11.71 -2.97 1.49
C PRO A 356 12.61 -3.27 2.68
N TYR A 357 12.44 -4.46 3.27
CA TYR A 357 13.18 -4.86 4.48
C TYR A 357 14.63 -5.30 4.17
N ASN A 358 14.98 -5.40 2.90
CA ASN A 358 16.23 -5.99 2.39
C ASN A 358 17.04 -5.03 1.50
N THR A 359 16.71 -3.74 1.50
CA THR A 359 17.44 -2.71 0.76
C THR A 359 17.99 -1.66 1.72
N GLU A 360 19.08 -0.99 1.33
CA GLU A 360 19.65 0.12 2.11
C GLU A 360 18.67 1.29 2.26
N GLU A 361 17.75 1.44 1.29
CA GLU A 361 16.75 2.49 1.27
C GLU A 361 15.35 1.93 1.60
N THR A 362 14.76 2.41 2.70
CA THR A 362 13.35 2.16 3.03
C THR A 362 12.47 3.11 2.22
N THR A 363 11.59 2.58 1.39
CA THR A 363 10.69 3.36 0.51
C THR A 363 9.36 3.74 1.17
N GLY A 364 9.00 3.08 2.27
CA GLY A 364 7.78 3.33 3.01
C GLY A 364 7.64 2.44 4.24
N TRP A 365 6.45 2.40 4.81
CA TRP A 365 6.12 1.48 5.90
C TRP A 365 4.71 0.96 5.81
N SER A 366 4.47 -0.16 6.49
CA SER A 366 3.21 -0.88 6.44
C SER A 366 2.82 -1.44 7.81
N LEU A 367 1.52 -1.67 7.99
CA LEU A 367 0.96 -2.37 9.15
C LEU A 367 0.40 -3.72 8.72
N HIS A 368 0.68 -4.71 9.55
CA HIS A 368 0.34 -6.11 9.31
C HIS A 368 -0.17 -6.73 10.60
N GLN A 369 -1.44 -7.10 10.65
CA GLN A 369 -2.02 -7.76 11.82
C GLN A 369 -1.20 -8.98 12.24
N THR A 370 -0.79 -9.82 11.28
CA THR A 370 -0.12 -11.10 11.55
C THR A 370 1.37 -10.93 11.84
N VAL A 371 2.09 -10.11 11.06
CA VAL A 371 3.54 -9.94 11.22
C VAL A 371 3.88 -9.20 12.52
N CYS A 372 3.07 -8.21 12.92
CA CYS A 372 3.30 -7.44 14.14
C CYS A 372 3.13 -8.25 15.44
N MET A 373 2.75 -9.52 15.35
CA MET A 373 2.63 -10.46 16.47
C MET A 373 3.93 -11.19 16.79
N LEU A 374 4.90 -11.17 15.87
CA LEU A 374 6.19 -11.84 16.05
C LEU A 374 7.08 -11.03 16.98
N ASN A 375 7.54 -11.65 18.07
CA ASN A 375 8.41 -10.99 19.03
C ASN A 375 9.86 -10.88 18.55
N HIS A 376 10.59 -9.98 19.19
CA HIS A 376 12.00 -9.78 18.96
C HIS A 376 12.89 -10.85 19.61
N SER A 377 13.92 -11.29 18.88
CA SER A 377 15.12 -11.92 19.44
C SER A 377 16.37 -11.40 18.73
N CYS A 378 17.46 -11.16 19.47
CA CYS A 378 18.78 -10.90 18.85
C CYS A 378 19.44 -12.18 18.28
N VAL A 379 18.82 -13.34 18.48
CA VAL A 379 19.16 -14.61 17.81
C VAL A 379 17.87 -15.15 17.21
N PRO A 380 17.34 -14.49 16.17
CA PRO A 380 16.04 -14.83 15.61
C PRO A 380 16.09 -16.21 14.95
N ASN A 381 14.94 -16.89 14.95
CA ASN A 381 14.77 -18.16 14.25
C ASN A 381 13.97 -18.04 12.96
N ALA A 382 13.48 -16.84 12.66
CA ALA A 382 12.87 -16.50 11.38
C ALA A 382 13.35 -15.14 10.84
N ALA A 383 13.23 -14.96 9.52
CA ALA A 383 13.54 -13.73 8.82
C ALA A 383 12.29 -13.18 8.12
N VAL A 384 12.20 -11.85 8.09
CA VAL A 384 11.21 -11.11 7.30
C VAL A 384 11.75 -10.95 5.88
N ILE A 385 10.94 -11.31 4.89
CA ILE A 385 11.31 -11.18 3.48
C ILE A 385 10.22 -10.44 2.71
N MET A 386 10.64 -9.61 1.74
CA MET A 386 9.72 -9.06 0.75
C MET A 386 9.51 -10.08 -0.36
N LEU A 387 8.25 -10.31 -0.72
CA LEU A 387 7.87 -11.25 -1.77
C LEU A 387 7.66 -10.56 -3.11
N TYR A 388 7.87 -11.34 -4.17
CA TYR A 388 7.74 -10.97 -5.56
C TYR A 388 7.09 -12.12 -6.33
N ASP A 389 6.53 -11.83 -7.50
CA ASP A 389 5.78 -12.83 -8.28
C ASP A 389 6.63 -13.86 -8.99
N SER A 390 7.90 -13.52 -9.23
CA SER A 390 8.83 -14.41 -9.92
C SER A 390 10.25 -14.23 -9.42
N ALA A 391 11.06 -15.27 -9.64
CA ALA A 391 12.50 -15.20 -9.42
C ALA A 391 13.14 -14.05 -10.21
N ASP A 392 12.61 -13.77 -11.39
CA ASP A 392 13.06 -12.68 -12.26
C ASP A 392 12.69 -11.31 -11.70
N ALA A 393 11.50 -11.17 -11.13
CA ALA A 393 11.09 -9.95 -10.42
C ALA A 393 11.95 -9.73 -9.16
N MET A 394 12.27 -10.80 -8.41
CA MET A 394 13.22 -10.72 -7.30
C MET A 394 14.61 -10.27 -7.76
N ALA A 395 15.13 -10.87 -8.83
CA ALA A 395 16.44 -10.54 -9.39
C ALA A 395 16.48 -9.11 -9.94
N ALA A 396 15.43 -8.67 -10.63
CA ALA A 396 15.31 -7.31 -11.13
C ALA A 396 15.25 -6.28 -9.99
N ALA A 397 14.54 -6.58 -8.91
CA ALA A 397 14.50 -5.71 -7.73
C ALA A 397 15.86 -5.64 -7.02
N ALA A 398 16.55 -6.77 -6.88
CA ALA A 398 17.91 -6.79 -6.33
C ALA A 398 18.89 -5.99 -7.21
N ALA A 399 18.79 -6.10 -8.54
CA ALA A 399 19.60 -5.33 -9.48
C ALA A 399 19.27 -3.82 -9.44
N LEU A 400 18.02 -3.45 -9.19
CA LEU A 400 17.61 -2.05 -9.00
C LEU A 400 18.23 -1.47 -7.72
N GLY A 401 18.24 -2.22 -6.61
CA GLY A 401 18.91 -1.83 -5.36
C GLY A 401 20.43 -1.75 -5.48
N ALA A 402 21.06 -2.58 -6.33
CA ALA A 402 22.50 -2.50 -6.58
C ALA A 402 22.90 -1.29 -7.45
N ARG A 403 21.97 -0.70 -8.21
CA ARG A 403 22.23 0.49 -9.03
C ARG A 403 22.27 1.79 -8.22
N THR A 404 21.87 1.77 -6.95
CA THR A 404 21.99 2.90 -6.01
C THR A 404 23.26 2.85 -5.15
N GLY A 405 24.08 1.80 -5.26
CA GLY A 405 25.38 1.66 -4.59
C GLY A 405 26.17 0.48 -5.19
N ALA A 406 27.27 0.78 -5.88
CA ALA A 406 27.93 -0.12 -6.83
C ALA A 406 28.57 -1.39 -6.24
N SER A 407 28.47 -2.51 -6.97
CA SER A 407 29.56 -3.50 -7.09
C SER A 407 29.41 -4.33 -8.38
N HIS A 408 30.48 -4.34 -9.19
CA HIS A 408 30.63 -5.23 -10.35
C HIS A 408 31.24 -6.55 -9.88
N THR A 409 30.40 -7.52 -9.53
CA THR A 409 30.81 -8.93 -9.44
C THR A 409 30.41 -9.66 -10.72
N ALA A 410 31.36 -10.43 -11.28
CA ALA A 410 31.18 -11.21 -12.50
C ALA A 410 29.92 -12.10 -12.43
N LEU A 411 29.16 -12.12 -13.53
CA LEU A 411 27.96 -12.94 -13.71
C LEU A 411 28.30 -14.43 -13.46
N PRO A 412 27.57 -15.12 -12.58
CA PRO A 412 27.72 -16.57 -12.39
C PRO A 412 27.48 -17.33 -13.70
N LYS A 413 28.10 -18.51 -13.86
CA LYS A 413 27.92 -19.38 -15.03
C LYS A 413 26.42 -19.73 -15.24
N GLU A 414 25.94 -19.82 -16.48
CA GLU A 414 24.51 -20.05 -16.81
C GLU A 414 23.85 -21.21 -16.05
N ARG A 415 24.55 -22.34 -15.88
CA ARG A 415 24.05 -23.49 -15.08
C ARG A 415 23.78 -23.15 -13.61
N THR A 416 24.57 -22.25 -13.03
CA THR A 416 24.36 -21.78 -11.64
C THR A 416 23.20 -20.79 -11.55
N GLN A 417 22.97 -20.02 -12.61
CA GLN A 417 21.84 -19.09 -12.70
C GLN A 417 20.50 -19.82 -12.84
N GLU A 418 20.45 -20.87 -13.66
CA GLU A 418 19.23 -21.67 -13.85
C GLU A 418 18.85 -22.43 -12.57
N ALA A 419 19.82 -23.05 -11.90
CA ALA A 419 19.59 -23.68 -10.60
C ALA A 419 19.09 -22.68 -9.54
N ALA A 420 19.64 -21.46 -9.53
CA ALA A 420 19.20 -20.40 -8.64
C ALA A 420 17.76 -19.93 -8.94
N ARG A 421 17.41 -19.76 -10.22
CA ARG A 421 16.04 -19.43 -10.66
C ARG A 421 15.03 -20.48 -10.27
N ARG A 422 15.37 -21.76 -10.45
CA ARG A 422 14.53 -22.88 -10.02
C ARG A 422 14.29 -22.86 -8.51
N LYS A 423 15.36 -22.72 -7.71
CA LYS A 423 15.26 -22.62 -6.25
C LYS A 423 14.41 -21.42 -5.80
N ALA A 424 14.57 -20.27 -6.44
CA ALA A 424 13.77 -19.08 -6.16
C ALA A 424 12.29 -19.29 -6.54
N SER A 425 12.00 -20.02 -7.62
CA SER A 425 10.63 -20.36 -8.03
C SER A 425 9.97 -21.33 -7.06
N GLU A 426 10.68 -22.37 -6.61
CA GLU A 426 10.23 -23.30 -5.56
C GLU A 426 9.93 -22.56 -4.25
N ARG A 427 10.79 -21.59 -3.88
CA ARG A 427 10.60 -20.72 -2.72
C ARG A 427 9.32 -19.88 -2.83
N ILE A 428 9.08 -19.22 -3.96
CA ILE A 428 7.86 -18.43 -4.19
C ILE A 428 6.62 -19.33 -4.14
N ALA A 429 6.68 -20.53 -4.72
CA ALA A 429 5.59 -21.49 -4.66
C ALA A 429 5.25 -21.91 -3.22
N ALA A 430 6.26 -22.11 -2.38
CA ALA A 430 6.06 -22.39 -0.95
C ALA A 430 5.33 -21.24 -0.24
N PHE A 431 5.72 -19.99 -0.49
CA PHE A 431 5.00 -18.83 0.07
C PHE A 431 3.58 -18.71 -0.45
N ARG A 432 3.33 -18.99 -1.73
CA ARG A 432 1.98 -19.00 -2.29
C ARG A 432 1.09 -20.06 -1.61
N ALA A 433 1.66 -21.20 -1.22
CA ALA A 433 0.92 -22.26 -0.52
C ALA A 433 0.52 -21.88 0.92
N VAL A 434 1.27 -20.97 1.56
CA VAL A 434 1.00 -20.47 2.93
C VAL A 434 0.50 -19.02 2.96
N ALA A 435 0.15 -18.48 1.79
CA ALA A 435 -0.31 -17.11 1.64
C ALA A 435 -1.74 -16.96 2.18
N THR A 436 -1.94 -15.99 3.06
CA THR A 436 -3.28 -15.59 3.53
C THR A 436 -3.76 -14.42 2.69
N SER A 437 -4.93 -14.52 2.07
CA SER A 437 -5.54 -13.39 1.37
C SER A 437 -6.00 -12.32 2.35
N SER A 438 -5.93 -11.04 1.96
CA SER A 438 -6.62 -9.98 2.71
C SER A 438 -8.13 -10.13 2.54
N GLU A 439 -8.89 -9.99 3.63
CA GLU A 439 -10.36 -9.86 3.58
C GLU A 439 -10.80 -8.46 3.10
N SER A 440 -9.88 -7.49 3.02
CA SER A 440 -10.20 -6.13 2.59
C SER A 440 -10.16 -6.01 1.06
N PRO A 441 -11.26 -5.57 0.41
CA PRO A 441 -11.27 -5.31 -1.04
C PRO A 441 -10.50 -4.03 -1.42
N TYR A 442 -10.08 -3.24 -0.42
CA TYR A 442 -9.22 -2.06 -0.58
C TYR A 442 -7.75 -2.41 -0.43
N SER A 443 -7.44 -3.62 0.01
CA SER A 443 -6.06 -4.03 0.21
C SER A 443 -5.29 -3.90 -1.09
N THR A 444 -4.07 -3.38 -0.96
CA THR A 444 -3.11 -3.24 -2.04
C THR A 444 -2.61 -4.61 -2.56
N SER A 445 -3.15 -5.71 -2.05
CA SER A 445 -2.59 -7.05 -2.24
C SER A 445 -3.59 -8.12 -2.69
N TYR A 446 -4.88 -7.79 -2.87
CA TYR A 446 -5.84 -8.78 -3.33
C TYR A 446 -5.49 -9.16 -4.77
N SER A 447 -4.64 -10.16 -4.95
CA SER A 447 -4.12 -10.60 -6.24
C SER A 447 -3.51 -11.99 -6.09
N PRO A 448 -3.52 -12.84 -7.14
CA PRO A 448 -2.62 -14.00 -7.21
C PRO A 448 -1.13 -13.62 -7.17
N SER A 449 -0.81 -12.33 -7.29
CA SER A 449 0.49 -11.73 -7.08
C SER A 449 0.86 -11.68 -5.59
N LEU A 450 2.07 -12.17 -5.27
CA LEU A 450 2.73 -11.97 -3.97
C LEU A 450 3.61 -10.70 -3.96
N ALA A 451 3.67 -9.94 -5.05
CA ALA A 451 4.50 -8.74 -5.11
C ALA A 451 4.09 -7.72 -4.04
N GLY A 452 5.04 -7.35 -3.20
CA GLY A 452 4.84 -6.42 -2.09
C GLY A 452 4.31 -7.05 -0.80
N TRP A 453 4.08 -8.36 -0.78
CA TRP A 453 3.72 -9.07 0.44
C TRP A 453 4.94 -9.27 1.34
N ILE A 454 4.68 -9.47 2.63
CA ILE A 454 5.69 -9.92 3.58
C ILE A 454 5.60 -11.44 3.72
N GLY A 455 6.73 -12.12 3.56
CA GLY A 455 6.92 -13.52 3.92
C GLY A 455 7.74 -13.65 5.19
N ILE A 456 7.47 -14.70 5.96
CA ILE A 456 8.29 -15.11 7.10
C ILE A 456 8.91 -16.46 6.80
N GLU A 457 10.23 -16.55 6.90
CA GLU A 457 11.00 -17.76 6.57
C GLU A 457 11.79 -18.24 7.78
N ALA A 458 11.78 -19.55 8.06
CA ALA A 458 12.61 -20.14 9.10
C ALA A 458 14.10 -20.06 8.72
N THR A 459 14.95 -19.55 9.61
CA THR A 459 16.41 -19.43 9.37
C THR A 459 17.21 -20.58 9.98
N ARG A 460 16.60 -21.30 10.92
CA ARG A 460 17.14 -22.51 11.56
C ARG A 460 16.01 -23.52 11.79
N PRO A 461 16.31 -24.77 12.23
CA PRO A 461 15.25 -25.67 12.69
C PRO A 461 14.45 -25.02 13.84
N ILE A 462 13.12 -25.13 13.79
CA ILE A 462 12.18 -24.64 14.81
C ILE A 462 11.33 -25.82 15.26
N ALA A 463 11.34 -26.15 16.56
CA ALA A 463 10.55 -27.26 17.09
C ALA A 463 9.06 -26.88 17.20
N ALA A 464 8.18 -27.89 17.16
CA ALA A 464 6.78 -27.67 17.51
C ALA A 464 6.65 -27.12 18.95
N GLY A 465 5.83 -26.08 19.13
CA GLY A 465 5.66 -25.33 20.37
C GLY A 465 6.72 -24.25 20.60
N GLU A 466 7.76 -24.16 19.78
CA GLU A 466 8.79 -23.11 19.90
C GLU A 466 8.27 -21.76 19.40
N GLU A 467 8.59 -20.68 20.12
CA GLU A 467 8.24 -19.32 19.71
C GLU A 467 9.00 -18.88 18.46
N ILE A 468 8.27 -18.33 17.50
CA ILE A 468 8.82 -17.74 16.28
C ILE A 468 9.18 -16.30 16.57
N THR A 469 10.44 -15.96 16.33
CA THR A 469 11.02 -14.66 16.64
C THR A 469 11.78 -14.10 15.44
N ILE A 470 11.66 -12.79 15.25
CA ILE A 470 12.37 -12.02 14.23
C ILE A 470 13.30 -11.00 14.90
N SER A 471 14.18 -10.38 14.13
CA SER A 471 14.93 -9.21 14.63
C SER A 471 14.22 -7.91 14.26
N TYR A 472 14.02 -7.03 15.24
CA TYR A 472 13.51 -5.68 15.04
C TYR A 472 14.61 -4.67 14.74
N VAL A 473 15.86 -5.14 14.81
CA VAL A 473 17.06 -4.34 14.63
C VAL A 473 17.94 -5.01 13.59
N ASP A 474 18.70 -4.22 12.86
CA ASP A 474 19.72 -4.75 11.96
C ASP A 474 20.87 -5.33 12.79
N LEU A 475 21.01 -6.65 12.75
CA LEU A 475 22.08 -7.37 13.45
C LEU A 475 23.42 -7.26 12.70
N GLY A 476 23.43 -6.87 11.42
CA GLY A 476 24.67 -6.59 10.70
C GLY A 476 25.36 -5.33 11.24
N SER A 477 24.61 -4.27 11.49
CA SER A 477 25.14 -3.01 12.04
C SER A 477 25.21 -2.98 13.57
N LEU A 478 24.24 -3.60 14.27
CA LEU A 478 24.10 -3.50 15.73
C LEU A 478 24.42 -4.82 16.48
N GLY A 479 24.71 -5.91 15.77
CA GLY A 479 24.73 -7.28 16.31
C GLY A 479 25.70 -7.56 17.46
N ASP A 480 26.82 -6.84 17.53
CA ASP A 480 27.87 -7.14 18.50
C ASP A 480 27.77 -6.31 19.78
N ASP A 481 27.26 -5.08 19.71
CA ASP A 481 27.16 -4.21 20.89
C ASP A 481 25.80 -4.31 21.62
N LEU A 482 25.81 -5.01 22.75
CA LEU A 482 24.68 -5.12 23.67
C LEU A 482 24.08 -3.75 24.05
N GLN A 483 24.92 -2.74 24.30
CA GLN A 483 24.45 -1.44 24.79
C GLN A 483 23.68 -0.72 23.70
N THR A 484 24.23 -0.65 22.49
CA THR A 484 23.54 -0.02 21.36
C THR A 484 22.25 -0.76 20.99
N ARG A 485 22.23 -2.10 20.96
CA ARG A 485 20.97 -2.84 20.74
C ARG A 485 19.94 -2.58 21.83
N SER A 486 20.35 -2.66 23.10
CA SER A 486 19.43 -2.47 24.24
C SER A 486 18.86 -1.06 24.24
N ARG A 487 19.68 -0.04 23.97
CA ARG A 487 19.25 1.35 23.83
C ARG A 487 18.26 1.52 22.69
N HIS A 488 18.58 1.02 21.50
CA HIS A 488 17.68 1.12 20.34
C HIS A 488 16.32 0.44 20.61
N LEU A 489 16.33 -0.77 21.17
CA LEU A 489 15.12 -1.49 21.53
C LEU A 489 14.29 -0.76 22.60
N LEU A 490 14.97 -0.15 23.58
CA LEU A 490 14.29 0.62 24.63
C LEU A 490 13.71 1.93 24.10
N GLU A 491 14.42 2.63 23.23
CA GLU A 491 13.98 3.91 22.66
C GLU A 491 12.81 3.74 21.69
N GLN A 492 12.92 2.76 20.78
CA GLN A 492 11.93 2.52 19.71
C GLN A 492 10.77 1.64 20.19
N TYR A 493 11.07 0.53 20.87
CA TYR A 493 10.10 -0.52 21.19
C TYR A 493 9.79 -0.64 22.70
N ARG A 494 10.46 0.15 23.54
CA ARG A 494 10.16 0.30 24.98
C ARG A 494 10.28 -0.98 25.80
N PHE A 495 11.17 -1.89 25.42
CA PHE A 495 11.48 -3.08 26.21
C PHE A 495 12.97 -3.39 26.25
N LEU A 496 13.38 -4.19 27.24
CA LEU A 496 14.72 -4.75 27.32
C LEU A 496 14.71 -6.20 26.85
N CYS A 497 15.47 -6.51 25.80
CA CYS A 497 15.59 -7.87 25.30
C CYS A 497 16.21 -8.80 26.34
N THR A 498 15.62 -9.98 26.54
CA THR A 498 16.11 -11.03 27.45
C THR A 498 16.41 -12.33 26.69
N CYS A 499 16.72 -12.25 25.40
CA CYS A 499 17.14 -13.43 24.63
C CYS A 499 18.49 -13.96 25.14
N GLU A 500 18.83 -15.20 24.76
CA GLU A 500 20.03 -15.89 25.23
C GLU A 500 21.32 -15.09 24.98
N LEU A 501 21.47 -14.46 23.80
CA LEU A 501 22.62 -13.62 23.48
C LEU A 501 22.74 -12.43 24.44
N CYS A 502 21.65 -11.69 24.64
CA CYS A 502 21.64 -10.52 25.53
C CYS A 502 21.90 -10.93 26.99
N MET A 503 21.34 -12.05 27.44
CA MET A 503 21.58 -12.56 28.79
C MET A 503 23.04 -12.97 28.99
N ARG A 504 23.62 -13.69 28.03
CA ARG A 504 25.04 -14.09 28.05
C ARG A 504 26.00 -12.90 28.06
N GLN A 505 25.73 -11.90 27.21
CA GLN A 505 26.57 -10.69 27.16
C GLN A 505 26.44 -9.85 28.44
N ARG A 506 25.25 -9.81 29.08
CA ARG A 506 25.06 -9.13 30.38
C ARG A 506 25.81 -9.85 31.51
N SER A 507 25.84 -11.17 31.51
CA SER A 507 26.57 -11.93 32.54
C SER A 507 28.08 -11.82 32.41
N GLN A 508 28.61 -11.62 31.20
CA GLN A 508 30.06 -11.43 30.97
C GLN A 508 30.58 -10.04 31.38
N LYS A 509 29.68 -9.04 31.51
CA LYS A 509 30.03 -7.67 31.93
C LYS A 509 29.88 -7.45 33.44
N ARG A 510 29.36 -8.43 34.18
CA ARG A 510 29.28 -8.43 35.65
C ARG A 510 30.47 -9.19 36.19
#